data_AF-A0A934IDW4-F1
#
_entry.id   AF-A0A934IDW4-F1
#
_cell.length_a   1.000
_cell.length_b   1.000
_cell.length_c   1.000
_cell.angle_alpha   90.00
_cell.angle_beta   90.00
_cell.angle_gamma   90.00
#
_symmetry.space_group_name_H-M   'P 1'
#
loop_
_entity.id
_entity.type
_entity.pdbx_description
1 polymer ?
#
loop_
_entity_poly.entity_id
_entity_poly.type
_entity_poly.pdbx_seq_one_letter_code
_entity_poly.pdbx_strand_id
1 'polypeptide(L)' 'MIVLDSKIGDVHRDRDFGRVEANVTLWIKRPGQPVRPATIRTNVPVRGHDPLRLRLIQDAARLVDRIVTTPAVLPRVA' A
#
# COMPACT_ATOMS: atom_id res chain seq x y z
N MET A 1 1.17 -13.11 -4.04
CA MET A 1 0.03 -12.42 -3.38
C MET A 1 -0.94 -11.96 -4.47
N ILE A 2 -2.26 -12.12 -4.29
CA ILE A 2 -3.26 -11.62 -5.27
C ILE A 2 -4.09 -10.52 -4.60
N VAL A 3 -4.24 -9.36 -5.26
CA VAL A 3 -5.15 -8.29 -4.84
C VAL A 3 -6.49 -8.51 -5.55
N LEU A 4 -7.56 -8.66 -4.78
CA LEU A 4 -8.91 -8.92 -5.29
C LEU A 4 -9.71 -7.61 -5.44
N ASP A 5 -9.53 -6.69 -4.50
CA ASP A 5 -10.21 -5.40 -4.51
C ASP A 5 -9.34 -4.34 -3.81
N SER A 6 -9.66 -3.07 -4.06
CA SER A 6 -8.98 -1.92 -3.48
C SER A 6 -9.93 -0.76 -3.20
N LYS A 7 -9.77 -0.16 -2.03
CA LYS A 7 -10.44 1.07 -1.63
C LYS A 7 -9.40 2.13 -1.29
N ILE A 8 -9.60 3.34 -1.80
CA ILE A 8 -8.75 4.50 -1.54
C ILE A 8 -9.55 5.47 -0.67
N GLY A 9 -8.95 5.95 0.41
CA GLY A 9 -9.49 6.96 1.31
C GLY A 9 -8.41 7.97 1.71
N ASP A 10 -8.83 9.02 2.41
CA ASP A 10 -7.95 10.03 3.01
C ASP A 10 -6.89 10.57 2.05
N VAL A 11 -7.33 10.94 0.83
CA VAL A 11 -6.44 11.42 -0.21
C VAL A 11 -6.03 12.86 0.07
N HIS A 12 -4.73 13.10 0.18
CA HIS A 12 -4.16 14.42 0.39
C HIS A 12 -3.08 14.71 -0.64
N ARG A 13 -3.02 15.94 -1.14
CA ARG A 13 -1.94 16.40 -2.02
C ARG A 13 -0.95 17.22 -1.21
N ASP A 14 0.24 16.68 -1.05
CA ASP A 14 1.38 17.37 -0.51
C ASP A 14 2.00 18.27 -1.60
N ARG A 15 1.85 19.59 -1.43
CA ARG A 15 2.32 20.58 -2.40
C ARG A 15 3.82 20.79 -2.32
N ASP A 16 4.40 20.69 -1.14
CA ASP A 16 5.80 21.00 -0.88
C ASP A 16 6.70 19.92 -1.49
N PHE A 17 6.24 18.67 -1.42
CA PHE A 17 6.97 17.52 -1.98
C PHE A 17 6.46 17.09 -3.35
N GLY A 18 5.39 17.71 -3.87
CA GLY A 18 4.79 17.36 -5.15
C GLY A 18 4.27 15.92 -5.18
N ARG A 19 3.68 15.45 -4.07
CA ARG A 19 3.18 14.08 -3.89
C ARG A 19 1.68 14.04 -3.58
N VAL A 20 1.08 12.90 -3.85
CA VAL A 20 -0.26 12.54 -3.38
C VAL A 20 -0.10 11.40 -2.40
N GLU A 21 -0.63 11.59 -1.21
CA GLU A 21 -0.71 10.59 -0.16
C GLU A 21 -2.15 10.07 -0.07
N ALA A 22 -2.29 8.79 0.25
CA ALA A 22 -3.60 8.21 0.50
C ALA A 22 -3.50 7.00 1.43
N ASN A 23 -4.59 6.72 2.13
CA ASN A 23 -4.82 5.42 2.74
C ASN A 23 -5.40 4.49 1.68
N VAL A 24 -4.74 3.34 1.48
CA VAL A 24 -5.18 2.32 0.52
C VAL A 24 -5.44 1.03 1.27
N THR A 25 -6.68 0.57 1.24
CA THR A 25 -7.09 -0.76 1.72
C THR A 25 -7.11 -1.73 0.55
N LEU A 26 -6.36 -2.82 0.67
CA LEU A 26 -6.29 -3.90 -0.31
C LEU A 26 -6.90 -5.16 0.27
N TRP A 27 -7.80 -5.81 -0.46
CA TRP A 27 -8.29 -7.15 -0.11
C TRP A 27 -7.38 -8.18 -0.77
N ILE A 28 -6.65 -8.92 0.06
CA ILE A 28 -5.54 -9.73 -0.40
C ILE A 28 -5.83 -11.21 -0.16
N LYS A 29 -5.61 -12.03 -1.19
CA LYS A 29 -5.57 -13.49 -1.10
C LYS A 29 -4.13 -13.99 -1.16
N ARG A 30 -3.80 -14.89 -0.22
CA ARG A 30 -2.54 -15.64 -0.22
C ARG A 30 -2.79 -17.15 -0.27
N PRO A 31 -1.84 -17.93 -0.78
CA PRO A 31 -1.89 -19.38 -0.69
C PRO A 31 -2.06 -19.82 0.77
N GLY A 32 -3.00 -20.72 1.04
CA GLY A 32 -3.23 -21.26 2.39
C GLY A 32 -3.80 -20.28 3.41
N GLN A 33 -4.20 -19.05 3.04
CA GLN A 33 -4.79 -18.07 3.96
C GLN A 33 -6.14 -17.56 3.46
N PRO A 34 -7.09 -17.22 4.36
CA PRO A 34 -8.32 -16.51 3.97
C PRO A 34 -8.00 -15.12 3.41
N VAL A 35 -8.95 -14.54 2.69
CA VAL A 35 -8.83 -13.14 2.23
C VAL A 35 -8.78 -12.22 3.44
N ARG A 36 -7.84 -11.29 3.49
CA ARG A 36 -7.73 -10.31 4.56
C ARG A 36 -7.57 -8.90 3.99
N PRO A 37 -8.21 -7.88 4.59
CA PRO A 37 -7.93 -6.49 4.25
C PRO A 37 -6.58 -6.09 4.84
N ALA A 38 -5.79 -5.33 4.08
CA ALA A 38 -4.59 -4.66 4.55
C ALA A 38 -4.66 -3.18 4.17
N THR A 39 -4.66 -2.31 5.18
CA THR A 39 -4.64 -0.86 4.96
C THR A 39 -3.24 -0.33 5.16
N ILE A 40 -2.77 0.46 4.20
CA ILE A 40 -1.47 1.11 4.27
C ILE A 40 -1.57 2.55 3.78
N ARG A 41 -0.80 3.43 4.41
CA ARG A 41 -0.57 4.78 3.90
C ARG A 41 0.55 4.72 2.87
N THR A 42 0.27 5.17 1.66
CA THR A 42 1.22 5.24 0.55
C THR A 42 1.27 6.68 0.01
N ASN A 43 2.34 7.01 -0.72
CA ASN A 43 2.40 8.23 -1.49
C ASN A 43 3.04 7.99 -2.86
N VAL A 44 2.60 8.76 -3.85
CA VAL A 44 3.17 8.74 -5.21
C VAL A 44 3.36 10.17 -5.70
N PRO A 45 4.29 10.44 -6.63
CA PRO A 45 4.41 11.76 -7.25
C PRO A 45 3.10 12.23 -7.90
N VAL A 46 2.77 13.52 -7.82
CA VAL A 46 1.53 14.07 -8.40
C VAL A 46 1.44 13.78 -9.90
N ARG A 47 2.58 13.84 -10.60
CA ARG A 47 2.69 13.53 -12.03
C ARG A 47 3.22 12.12 -12.24
N GLY A 48 2.80 11.47 -13.32
CA GLY A 48 3.26 10.14 -13.72
C GLY A 48 2.54 9.70 -14.99
N HIS A 49 3.05 8.63 -15.60
CA HIS A 49 2.52 8.09 -16.84
C HIS A 49 1.13 7.46 -16.66
N ASP A 50 0.94 6.70 -15.58
CA ASP A 50 -0.28 5.96 -15.32
C ASP A 50 -1.31 6.77 -14.50
N PRO A 51 -2.60 6.39 -14.54
CA PRO A 51 -3.62 6.98 -13.69
C PRO A 51 -3.23 6.94 -12.21
N LEU A 52 -3.46 8.05 -11.50
CA LEU A 52 -3.11 8.21 -10.08
C LEU A 52 -3.60 7.05 -9.21
N ARG A 53 -4.85 6.61 -9.42
CA ARG A 53 -5.46 5.47 -8.73
C ARG A 53 -4.62 4.20 -8.87
N LEU A 54 -4.20 3.87 -10.10
CA LEU A 54 -3.42 2.67 -10.38
C LEU A 54 -2.06 2.74 -9.68
N ARG A 55 -1.41 3.90 -9.73
CA ARG A 55 -0.10 4.13 -9.10
C ARG A 55 -0.16 3.96 -7.58
N LEU A 56 -1.19 4.49 -6.92
CA LEU A 56 -1.41 4.31 -5.49
C LEU A 56 -1.64 2.84 -5.12
N ILE A 57 -2.47 2.12 -5.89
CA ILE A 57 -2.74 0.69 -5.66
C ILE A 57 -1.47 -0.14 -5.84
N GLN A 58 -0.70 0.12 -6.90
CA GLN A 58 0.55 -0.59 -7.16
C GLN A 58 1.58 -0.34 -6.07
N ASP A 59 1.74 0.91 -5.62
CA ASP A 59 2.68 1.23 -4.55
C ASP A 59 2.26 0.59 -3.22
N ALA A 60 0.99 0.70 -2.85
CA ALA A 60 0.43 0.03 -1.68
C ALA A 60 0.64 -1.49 -1.73
N ALA A 61 0.44 -2.13 -2.89
CA ALA A 61 0.64 -3.57 -3.05
C ALA A 61 2.11 -3.96 -2.84
N ARG A 62 3.06 -3.18 -3.36
CA ARG A 62 4.50 -3.40 -3.13
C ARG A 62 4.86 -3.26 -1.66
N LEU A 63 4.33 -2.25 -0.98
CA LEU A 63 4.61 -2.02 0.44
C LEU A 63 4.05 -3.15 1.31
N VAL A 64 2.82 -3.59 1.06
CA VAL A 64 2.21 -4.70 1.82
C VAL A 64 2.97 -6.00 1.59
N ASP A 65 3.41 -6.28 0.36
CA ASP A 65 4.20 -7.47 0.05
C ASP A 65 5.54 -7.48 0.81
N ARG A 66 6.21 -6.32 0.94
CA ARG A 66 7.44 -6.18 1.72
C ARG A 66 7.24 -6.39 3.22
N ILE A 67 6.21 -5.75 3.80
CA ILE A 67 5.92 -5.85 5.25
C ILE A 67 5.63 -7.30 5.64
N VAL A 68 4.96 -8.03 4.77
CA VAL A 68 4.58 -9.41 5.05
C VAL A 68 5.73 -10.38 4.82
N THR A 69 6.53 -10.16 3.79
CA THR A 69 7.65 -11.04 3.46
C THR A 69 8.81 -10.87 4.45
N THR A 70 8.95 -9.70 5.07
CA THR A 70 9.97 -9.45 6.08
C THR A 70 9.49 -10.01 7.43
N PRO A 71 10.06 -11.10 7.97
CA PRO A 71 9.78 -11.48 9.34
C PRO A 71 10.21 -10.33 10.23
N ALA A 72 9.31 -9.86 11.10
CA ALA A 72 9.59 -8.81 12.06
C ALA A 72 10.66 -9.32 13.06
N VAL A 73 11.94 -9.19 12.71
CA VAL A 73 13.05 -9.28 13.65
C VAL A 73 13.03 -7.98 14.43
N LEU A 74 12.14 -7.90 15.42
CA LEU A 74 12.25 -6.88 16.45
C LEU A 74 13.50 -7.21 17.26
N PRO A 75 14.49 -6.32 17.40
CA PRO A 75 15.58 -6.55 18.34
C PRO A 75 14.96 -6.68 19.72
N ARG A 76 15.12 -7.86 20.35
CA ARG A 76 14.83 -8.02 21.77
C ARG A 76 15.85 -7.18 22.52
N VAL A 77 15.43 -6.02 23.01
CA VAL A 77 16.19 -5.27 24.01
C VAL A 77 16.08 -6.07 25.31
N ALA A 78 17.23 -6.58 25.78
CA ALA A 78 17.36 -7.30 27.05
C ALA A 78 17.53 -6.30 28.21
#